data_AF-A0A1H9NGK7-F1
#
_entry.id   AF-A0A1H9NGK7-F1
#
_cell.length_a   1.000
_cell.length_b   1.000
_cell.length_c   1.000
_cell.angle_alpha   90.00
_cell.angle_beta   90.00
_cell.angle_gamma   90.00
#
_symmetry.space_group_name_H-M   'P 1'
#
loop_
_entity.id
_entity.type
_entity.pdbx_description
1 polymer ?
#
loop_
_entity_poly.entity_id
_entity_poly.type
_entity_poly.pdbx_seq_one_letter_code
_entity_poly.pdbx_strand_id
1 'polypeptide(L)'
;MRLTGQCPPRSSGRGYSGAEIALHWSIAALLLVQWFTRASMRLLWQAFSGQGDPIIPFGEQLKEALHMVSGITLFFLAAMLLFQMRGRSLEGGPTSGTPRETLARWTQRGLAFTVLLLPVFGTGAAGHSPTAATLHVILTRVLLALLALHLTGTLWHLLRRDGRFRAILVPAHATEAGEPPAKT
;
A
#
# COMPACT_ATOMS: atom_id res chain seq x y z
N MET A 1 20.50 -0.22 52.39
CA MET A 1 19.45 -1.18 52.02
C MET A 1 18.89 -0.73 50.68
N ARG A 2 19.11 -1.50 49.61
CA ARG A 2 18.73 -1.18 48.22
C ARG A 2 17.26 -1.55 47.94
N LEU A 3 16.80 -1.07 46.77
CA LEU A 3 15.71 -1.52 45.88
C LEU A 3 14.45 -0.64 45.98
N THR A 4 13.90 -0.02 44.93
CA THR A 4 14.16 -0.11 43.48
C THR A 4 13.40 1.04 42.83
N GLY A 5 14.09 1.92 42.11
CA GLY A 5 13.43 2.77 41.12
C GLY A 5 12.98 1.89 39.96
N GLN A 6 11.74 1.43 40.00
CA GLN A 6 11.11 0.79 38.85
C GLN A 6 10.76 1.88 37.83
N CYS A 7 11.67 2.07 36.87
CA CYS A 7 11.28 2.63 35.59
C CYS A 7 10.16 1.74 35.03
N PRO A 8 9.01 2.32 34.60
CA PRO A 8 8.02 1.53 33.87
C PRO A 8 8.71 0.91 32.64
N PRO A 9 8.37 -0.34 32.26
CA PRO A 9 8.89 -0.91 31.04
C PRO A 9 8.57 0.05 29.89
N ARG A 10 9.61 0.54 29.19
CA ARG A 10 9.41 1.30 27.95
C ARG A 10 8.50 0.43 27.10
N SER A 11 7.30 0.90 26.80
CA SER A 11 6.45 0.23 25.82
C SER A 11 7.28 0.17 24.55
N SER A 12 7.80 -1.00 24.22
CA SER A 12 8.45 -1.29 22.95
C SER A 12 7.34 -1.27 21.90
N GLY A 13 6.85 -0.07 21.60
CA GLY A 13 6.01 0.20 20.47
C GLY A 13 6.83 -0.20 19.27
N ARG A 14 6.63 -1.42 18.79
CA ARG A 14 7.31 -1.95 17.62
C ARG A 14 6.98 -1.02 16.46
N GLY A 15 7.84 -0.05 16.18
CA GLY A 15 7.76 0.79 14.98
C GLY A 15 8.12 -0.05 13.74
N TYR A 16 7.88 0.49 12.56
CA TYR A 16 8.10 -0.26 11.32
C TYR A 16 9.56 -0.71 11.17
N SER A 17 9.73 -1.94 10.70
CA SER A 17 11.02 -2.48 10.29
C SER A 17 11.45 -1.83 8.98
N GLY A 18 12.77 -1.82 8.70
CA GLY A 18 13.27 -1.30 7.42
C GLY A 18 12.71 -2.07 6.21
N ALA A 19 12.45 -3.37 6.36
CA ALA A 19 11.84 -4.19 5.33
C ALA A 19 10.37 -3.81 5.07
N GLU A 20 9.59 -3.53 6.11
CA GLU A 20 8.19 -3.08 5.96
C GLU A 20 8.12 -1.73 5.25
N ILE A 21 9.03 -0.82 5.58
CA ILE A 21 9.15 0.49 4.91
C ILE A 21 9.51 0.30 3.44
N ALA A 22 10.54 -0.50 3.15
CA ALA A 22 10.96 -0.77 1.78
C ALA A 22 9.81 -1.36 0.95
N LEU A 23 9.09 -2.35 1.49
CA LEU A 23 7.96 -2.96 0.81
C LEU A 23 6.81 -2.00 0.56
N HIS A 24 6.48 -1.16 1.54
CA HIS A 24 5.45 -0.14 1.35
C HIS A 24 5.79 0.77 0.16
N TRP A 25 7.02 1.27 0.11
CA TRP A 25 7.46 2.15 -0.97
C TRP A 25 7.58 1.43 -2.32
N SER A 26 7.99 0.15 -2.34
CA SER A 26 7.97 -0.66 -3.55
C SER A 26 6.53 -0.83 -4.09
N ILE A 27 5.56 -1.10 -3.22
CA ILE A 27 4.15 -1.20 -3.61
C ILE A 27 3.64 0.15 -4.15
N ALA A 28 3.96 1.26 -3.49
CA ALA A 28 3.59 2.59 -3.96
C ALA A 28 4.19 2.91 -5.34
N ALA A 29 5.46 2.56 -5.57
CA ALA A 29 6.10 2.73 -6.86
C ALA A 29 5.45 1.86 -7.95
N LEU A 30 5.14 0.59 -7.65
CA LEU A 30 4.45 -0.29 -8.60
C LEU A 30 3.03 0.19 -8.91
N LEU A 31 2.31 0.76 -7.94
CA LEU A 31 1.01 1.40 -8.20
C LEU A 31 1.12 2.58 -9.18
N LEU A 32 2.21 3.33 -9.15
CA LEU A 32 2.48 4.37 -10.16
C LEU A 32 2.72 3.75 -11.53
N VAL A 33 3.50 2.67 -11.63
CA VAL A 33 3.68 1.93 -12.89
C VAL A 33 2.32 1.50 -13.45
N GLN A 34 1.45 0.92 -12.62
CA GLN A 34 0.10 0.52 -13.02
C GLN A 34 -0.72 1.70 -13.55
N TRP A 35 -0.61 2.87 -12.92
CA TRP A 35 -1.29 4.08 -13.38
C TRP A 35 -0.80 4.50 -14.77
N PHE A 36 0.51 4.52 -15.02
CA PHE A 36 1.07 4.92 -16.32
C PHE A 36 0.73 3.96 -17.46
N THR A 37 0.67 2.66 -17.18
CA THR A 37 0.43 1.63 -18.20
C THR A 37 -1.06 1.33 -18.45
N ARG A 38 -1.96 1.86 -17.61
CA ARG A 38 -3.42 1.59 -17.72
C ARG A 38 -4.05 1.95 -19.07
N ALA A 39 -3.50 2.93 -19.78
CA ALA A 39 -4.05 3.37 -21.07
C ALA A 39 -3.79 2.33 -22.16
N SER A 40 -2.59 1.76 -22.16
CA SER A 40 -2.18 0.70 -23.09
C SER A 40 -3.08 -0.52 -22.95
N MET A 41 -3.38 -0.96 -21.73
CA MET A 41 -4.27 -2.11 -21.52
C MET A 41 -5.68 -1.88 -22.08
N ARG A 42 -6.20 -0.64 -22.02
CA ARG A 42 -7.49 -0.31 -22.66
C ARG A 42 -7.41 -0.37 -24.18
N LEU A 43 -6.33 0.13 -24.76
CA LEU A 43 -6.12 0.10 -26.21
C LEU A 43 -6.09 -1.34 -26.72
N LEU A 44 -5.33 -2.21 -26.06
CA LEU A 44 -5.25 -3.63 -26.43
C LEU A 44 -6.60 -4.33 -26.27
N TRP A 45 -7.30 -4.10 -25.15
CA TRP A 45 -8.63 -4.69 -24.95
C TRP A 45 -9.62 -4.28 -26.05
N GLN A 46 -9.58 -3.01 -26.48
CA GLN A 46 -10.41 -2.52 -27.58
C GLN A 46 -10.05 -3.19 -28.89
N ALA A 47 -8.77 -3.33 -29.21
CA ALA A 47 -8.31 -4.04 -30.40
C ALA A 47 -8.77 -5.51 -30.41
N PHE A 48 -8.59 -6.23 -29.30
CA PHE A 48 -9.06 -7.62 -29.15
C PHE A 48 -10.58 -7.75 -29.22
N SER A 49 -11.32 -6.78 -28.69
CA SER A 49 -12.79 -6.76 -28.73
C SER A 49 -13.36 -6.30 -30.07
N GLY A 50 -12.51 -6.00 -31.07
CA GLY A 50 -12.92 -5.46 -32.37
C GLY A 50 -13.45 -4.01 -32.32
N GLN A 51 -13.20 -3.29 -31.22
CA GLN A 51 -13.66 -1.92 -30.97
C GLN A 51 -12.54 -0.87 -31.19
N GLY A 52 -11.33 -1.30 -31.55
CA GLY A 52 -10.17 -0.45 -31.73
C GLY A 52 -9.31 -0.86 -32.93
N ASP A 53 -8.21 -0.15 -33.13
CA ASP A 53 -7.24 -0.46 -34.19
C ASP A 53 -6.53 -1.80 -33.89
N PRO A 54 -6.55 -2.78 -34.82
CA PRO A 54 -5.82 -4.03 -34.63
C PRO A 54 -4.29 -3.86 -34.60
N ILE A 55 -3.76 -2.75 -35.12
CA ILE A 55 -2.32 -2.47 -35.15
C ILE A 55 -1.91 -1.71 -33.90
N ILE A 56 -1.25 -2.41 -32.98
CA ILE A 56 -0.77 -1.83 -31.72
C ILE A 56 0.71 -1.45 -31.82
N PRO A 57 1.10 -0.19 -31.56
CA PRO A 57 2.50 0.22 -31.53
C PRO A 57 3.32 -0.59 -30.51
N PHE A 58 4.58 -0.91 -30.85
CA PHE A 58 5.48 -1.68 -29.97
C PHE A 58 5.58 -1.10 -28.55
N GLY A 59 5.62 0.23 -28.42
CA GLY A 59 5.67 0.89 -27.11
C GLY A 59 4.44 0.63 -26.23
N GLU A 60 3.27 0.40 -26.82
CA GLU A 60 2.04 0.06 -26.08
C GLU A 60 2.03 -1.41 -25.67
N GLN A 61 2.58 -2.30 -26.50
CA GLN A 61 2.80 -3.72 -26.14
C GLN A 61 3.78 -3.85 -24.97
N LEU A 62 4.86 -3.05 -24.96
CA LEU A 62 5.79 -3.03 -23.83
C LEU A 62 5.10 -2.56 -22.53
N LYS A 63 4.26 -1.54 -22.60
CA LYS A 63 3.51 -1.04 -21.44
C LYS A 63 2.50 -2.06 -20.92
N GLU A 64 1.85 -2.82 -21.79
CA GLU A 64 1.01 -3.96 -21.42
C GLU A 64 1.82 -5.00 -20.63
N ALA A 65 2.94 -5.46 -21.18
CA ALA A 65 3.80 -6.44 -20.51
C ALA A 65 4.26 -5.92 -19.12
N LEU A 66 4.65 -4.64 -19.05
CA LEU A 66 4.97 -3.99 -17.79
C LEU A 66 3.77 -3.99 -16.82
N HIS A 67 2.56 -3.67 -17.29
CA HIS A 67 1.35 -3.69 -16.45
C HIS A 67 1.06 -5.06 -15.86
N MET A 68 1.19 -6.12 -16.66
CA MET A 68 0.93 -7.49 -16.22
C MET A 68 1.98 -7.97 -15.22
N VAL A 69 3.25 -7.88 -15.59
CA VAL A 69 4.35 -8.37 -14.74
C VAL A 69 4.39 -7.59 -13.43
N SER A 70 4.33 -6.26 -13.47
CA SER A 70 4.35 -5.45 -12.25
C SER A 70 3.08 -5.59 -11.41
N GLY A 71 1.91 -5.84 -12.02
CA GLY A 71 0.68 -6.17 -11.31
C GLY A 71 0.77 -7.49 -10.53
N ILE A 72 1.37 -8.52 -11.13
CA ILE A 72 1.65 -9.80 -10.45
C ILE A 72 2.68 -9.61 -9.34
N THR A 73 3.78 -8.90 -9.61
CA THR A 73 4.79 -8.59 -8.59
C THR A 73 4.17 -7.84 -7.41
N LEU A 74 3.32 -6.86 -7.68
CA LEU A 74 2.60 -6.07 -6.68
C LEU A 74 1.73 -6.96 -5.78
N PHE A 75 1.03 -7.96 -6.34
CA PHE A 75 0.25 -8.91 -5.56
C PHE A 75 1.11 -9.63 -4.51
N PHE A 76 2.25 -10.18 -4.91
CA PHE A 76 3.13 -10.91 -4.02
C PHE A 76 3.78 -10.00 -2.96
N LEU A 77 4.23 -8.81 -3.34
CA LEU A 77 4.79 -7.86 -2.38
C LEU A 77 3.74 -7.37 -1.37
N ALA A 78 2.52 -7.10 -1.81
CA ALA A 78 1.42 -6.73 -0.93
C ALA A 78 1.05 -7.87 0.03
N ALA A 79 0.97 -9.11 -0.46
CA ALA A 79 0.73 -10.28 0.38
C ALA A 79 1.85 -10.47 1.41
N MET A 80 3.11 -10.30 1.01
CA MET A 80 4.28 -10.38 1.90
C MET A 80 4.29 -9.27 2.95
N LEU A 81 3.94 -8.05 2.58
CA LEU A 81 3.82 -6.95 3.53
C LEU A 81 2.72 -7.23 4.57
N LEU A 82 1.54 -7.70 4.13
CA LEU A 82 0.45 -8.05 5.03
C LEU A 82 0.80 -9.23 5.94
N PHE A 83 1.55 -10.21 5.43
CA PHE A 83 2.06 -11.32 6.23
C PHE A 83 3.01 -10.84 7.33
N GLN A 84 3.94 -9.92 7.02
CA GLN A 84 4.85 -9.34 8.02
C GLN A 84 4.12 -8.48 9.06
N MET A 85 3.05 -7.80 8.65
CA MET A 85 2.21 -7.02 9.57
C MET A 85 1.24 -7.89 10.38
N ARG A 86 1.15 -9.20 10.12
CA ARG A 86 0.24 -10.11 10.84
C ARG A 86 0.59 -10.16 12.34
N GLY A 87 -0.41 -9.94 13.19
CA GLY A 87 -0.22 -9.95 14.65
C GLY A 87 0.33 -8.64 15.23
N ARG A 88 0.64 -7.65 14.39
CA ARG A 88 0.82 -6.27 14.80
C ARG A 88 -0.51 -5.57 14.60
N SER A 89 -0.99 -4.87 15.62
CA SER A 89 -2.09 -3.95 15.39
C SER A 89 -1.57 -2.93 14.37
N LEU A 90 -2.22 -2.82 13.21
CA LEU A 90 -2.03 -1.68 12.28
C LEU A 90 -2.25 -0.34 13.01
N GLU A 91 -2.88 -0.41 14.19
CA GLU A 91 -3.13 0.67 15.13
C GLU A 91 -2.09 0.63 16.26
N GLY A 92 -0.94 1.27 16.04
CA GLY A 92 -0.01 1.63 17.11
C GLY A 92 -0.49 2.80 17.99
N GLY A 93 -1.79 3.10 18.01
CA GLY A 93 -2.34 4.24 18.76
C GLY A 93 -3.64 3.85 19.47
N PRO A 94 -3.89 4.40 20.67
CA PRO A 94 -5.13 4.14 21.40
C PRO A 94 -6.33 4.49 20.52
N THR A 95 -7.23 3.53 20.35
CA THR A 95 -8.51 3.75 19.68
C THR A 95 -9.40 4.57 20.61
N SER A 96 -9.44 5.87 20.39
CA SER A 96 -10.37 6.77 21.09
C SER A 96 -11.83 6.53 20.66
N GLY A 97 -12.07 5.65 19.69
CA GLY A 97 -13.40 5.31 19.19
C GLY A 97 -13.98 6.38 18.27
N THR A 98 -13.20 7.40 17.91
CA THR A 98 -13.71 8.52 17.10
C THR A 98 -14.09 8.07 15.68
N PRO A 99 -15.08 8.73 15.04
CA PRO A 99 -15.45 8.44 13.66
C PRO A 99 -14.27 8.50 12.68
N ARG A 100 -13.30 9.40 12.92
CA ARG A 100 -12.10 9.56 12.09
C ARG A 100 -11.16 8.36 12.15
N GLU A 101 -10.91 7.83 13.35
CA GLU A 101 -10.08 6.62 13.49
C GLU A 101 -10.77 5.41 12.87
N THR A 102 -12.09 5.31 13.01
CA THR A 102 -12.88 4.26 12.36
C THR A 102 -12.75 4.34 10.85
N LEU A 103 -12.86 5.53 10.27
CA LEU A 103 -12.67 5.74 8.83
C LEU A 103 -11.26 5.38 8.38
N ALA A 104 -10.22 5.75 9.14
CA ALA A 104 -8.83 5.40 8.83
C ALA A 104 -8.62 3.88 8.80
N ARG A 105 -9.18 3.14 9.78
CA ARG A 105 -9.11 1.67 9.80
C ARG A 105 -9.76 1.05 8.58
N TRP A 106 -10.97 1.49 8.23
CA TRP A 106 -11.68 0.98 7.05
C TRP A 106 -10.97 1.34 5.74
N THR A 107 -10.36 2.53 5.66
CA THR A 107 -9.55 2.93 4.52
C THR A 107 -8.35 2.00 4.34
N GLN A 108 -7.61 1.73 5.41
CA GLN A 108 -6.45 0.83 5.38
C GLN A 108 -6.83 -0.60 5.00
N ARG A 109 -7.90 -1.14 5.62
CA ARG A 109 -8.41 -2.48 5.27
C ARG A 109 -8.89 -2.52 3.82
N GLY A 110 -9.65 -1.52 3.40
CA GLY A 110 -10.12 -1.38 2.02
C GLY A 110 -8.96 -1.36 1.02
N LEU A 111 -7.90 -0.60 1.30
CA LEU A 111 -6.70 -0.57 0.47
C LEU A 111 -6.05 -1.94 0.39
N ALA A 112 -5.81 -2.59 1.54
CA ALA A 112 -5.20 -3.92 1.59
C ALA A 112 -5.98 -4.94 0.77
N PHE A 113 -7.31 -5.01 0.94
CA PHE A 113 -8.15 -5.90 0.16
C PHE A 113 -8.16 -5.56 -1.33
N THR A 114 -8.31 -4.28 -1.67
CA THR A 114 -8.43 -3.85 -3.07
C THR A 114 -7.12 -4.08 -3.85
N VAL A 115 -5.98 -3.78 -3.24
CA VAL A 115 -4.64 -4.01 -3.82
C VAL A 115 -4.40 -5.49 -4.10
N LEU A 116 -4.92 -6.41 -3.28
CA LEU A 116 -4.82 -7.86 -3.53
C LEU A 116 -5.81 -8.37 -4.57
N LEU A 117 -7.04 -7.85 -4.58
CA LEU A 117 -8.08 -8.32 -5.51
C LEU A 117 -7.84 -7.82 -6.94
N LEU A 118 -7.28 -6.63 -7.12
CA LEU A 118 -7.04 -6.04 -8.44
C LEU A 118 -6.23 -6.94 -9.38
N PRO A 119 -5.06 -7.49 -8.97
CA PRO A 119 -4.31 -8.42 -9.78
C PRO A 119 -5.08 -9.72 -10.09
N VAL A 120 -5.87 -10.24 -9.15
CA VAL A 120 -6.68 -11.46 -9.37
C VAL A 120 -7.73 -11.25 -10.45
N PHE A 121 -8.47 -10.14 -10.41
CA PHE A 121 -9.41 -9.81 -11.48
C PHE A 121 -8.70 -9.36 -12.76
N GLY A 122 -7.50 -8.77 -12.65
CA GLY A 122 -6.66 -8.39 -13.79
C GLY A 122 -6.17 -9.59 -14.59
N THR A 123 -5.71 -10.67 -13.93
CA THR A 123 -5.36 -11.91 -14.63
C THR A 123 -6.57 -12.60 -15.24
N GLY A 124 -7.72 -12.59 -14.54
CA GLY A 124 -8.99 -13.04 -15.12
C GLY A 124 -9.43 -12.24 -16.34
N ALA A 125 -9.22 -10.93 -16.33
CA ALA A 125 -9.48 -10.05 -17.47
C ALA A 125 -8.55 -10.37 -18.65
N ALA A 126 -7.25 -10.57 -18.40
CA ALA A 126 -6.30 -11.03 -19.42
C ALA A 126 -6.67 -12.41 -20.01
N GLY A 127 -7.34 -13.25 -19.22
CA GLY A 127 -7.98 -14.50 -19.67
C GLY A 127 -9.29 -14.31 -20.44
N HIS A 128 -9.60 -13.11 -20.91
CA HIS A 128 -10.80 -12.75 -21.68
C HIS A 128 -12.13 -12.90 -20.93
N SER A 129 -12.15 -12.83 -19.60
CA SER A 129 -13.40 -12.80 -18.83
C SER A 129 -13.98 -11.37 -18.78
N PRO A 130 -15.15 -11.09 -19.40
CA PRO A 130 -15.75 -9.75 -19.38
C PRO A 130 -16.16 -9.31 -17.97
N THR A 131 -16.60 -10.28 -17.15
CA THR A 131 -16.94 -10.05 -15.75
C THR A 131 -15.71 -9.64 -14.94
N ALA A 132 -14.59 -10.33 -15.13
CA ALA A 132 -13.34 -9.99 -14.44
C ALA A 132 -12.81 -8.61 -14.88
N ALA A 133 -12.89 -8.30 -16.17
CA ALA A 133 -12.53 -6.97 -16.70
C ALA A 133 -13.38 -5.86 -16.05
N THR A 134 -14.69 -6.07 -15.96
CA THR A 134 -15.62 -5.12 -15.32
C THR A 134 -15.27 -4.93 -13.84
N LEU A 135 -15.07 -6.02 -13.10
CA LEU A 135 -14.71 -5.97 -11.68
C LEU A 135 -13.36 -5.29 -11.45
N HIS A 136 -12.38 -5.54 -12.32
CA HIS A 136 -11.07 -4.88 -12.27
C HIS A 136 -11.20 -3.36 -12.44
N VAL A 137 -12.02 -2.88 -13.38
CA VAL A 137 -12.29 -1.44 -13.57
C VAL A 137 -12.99 -0.82 -12.37
N ILE A 138 -14.00 -1.50 -11.81
CA ILE A 138 -14.72 -1.04 -10.61
C ILE A 138 -13.75 -0.94 -9.43
N LEU A 139 -12.96 -1.98 -9.18
CA LEU A 139 -11.97 -2.00 -8.11
C LEU A 139 -10.89 -0.93 -8.29
N THR A 140 -10.52 -0.61 -9.52
CA THR A 140 -9.57 0.49 -9.80
C THR A 140 -10.15 1.82 -9.31
N ARG A 141 -11.43 2.09 -9.54
CA ARG A 141 -12.09 3.32 -9.05
C ARG A 141 -12.16 3.35 -7.52
N VAL A 142 -12.49 2.21 -6.91
CA VAL A 142 -12.49 2.06 -5.45
C VAL A 142 -11.09 2.29 -4.86
N LEU A 143 -10.06 1.72 -5.48
CA LEU A 143 -8.66 1.92 -5.08
C LEU A 143 -8.30 3.40 -5.09
N LEU A 144 -8.63 4.13 -6.17
CA LEU A 144 -8.30 5.55 -6.29
C LEU A 144 -9.00 6.39 -5.23
N ALA A 145 -10.27 6.10 -4.91
CA ALA A 145 -11.00 6.79 -3.85
C ALA A 145 -10.36 6.54 -2.47
N LEU A 146 -10.02 5.28 -2.18
CA LEU A 146 -9.36 4.89 -0.93
C LEU A 146 -7.94 5.47 -0.83
N LEU A 147 -7.21 5.53 -1.94
CA LEU A 147 -5.88 6.12 -2.02
C LEU A 147 -5.95 7.63 -1.75
N ALA A 148 -6.92 8.33 -2.34
CA ALA A 148 -7.14 9.75 -2.07
C ALA A 148 -7.46 9.99 -0.59
N LEU A 149 -8.30 9.14 0.02
CA LEU A 149 -8.62 9.23 1.43
C LEU A 149 -7.39 8.97 2.33
N HIS A 150 -6.58 7.97 1.97
CA HIS A 150 -5.32 7.69 2.64
C HIS A 150 -4.36 8.88 2.57
N LEU A 151 -4.10 9.42 1.38
CA LEU A 151 -3.21 10.57 1.18
C LEU A 151 -3.69 11.81 1.93
N THR A 152 -5.01 12.07 1.93
CA THR A 152 -5.59 13.19 2.69
C THR A 152 -5.40 13.01 4.20
N GLY A 153 -5.59 11.78 4.71
CA GLY A 153 -5.30 11.45 6.10
C GLY A 153 -3.83 11.64 6.44
N THR A 154 -2.92 11.22 5.57
CA THR A 154 -1.47 11.39 5.75
C THR A 154 -1.08 12.87 5.74
N LEU A 155 -1.64 13.67 4.83
CA LEU A 155 -1.43 15.12 4.76
C LEU A 155 -1.93 15.82 6.02
N TRP A 156 -3.10 15.44 6.52
CA TRP A 156 -3.63 15.96 7.78
C TRP A 156 -2.70 15.70 8.98
N HIS A 157 -2.19 14.47 9.09
CA HIS A 157 -1.23 14.09 10.13
C HIS A 157 0.11 14.83 9.97
N LEU A 158 0.57 15.02 8.72
CA LEU A 158 1.75 15.81 8.41
C LEU A 158 1.61 17.27 8.86
N LEU A 159 0.46 17.91 8.58
CA LEU A 159 0.17 19.28 9.02
C LEU A 159 0.10 19.40 10.54
N ARG A 160 -0.41 18.38 11.24
CA ARG A 160 -0.45 18.32 12.70
C ARG A 160 0.89 17.98 13.36
N ARG A 161 1.90 17.60 12.57
CA ARG A 161 3.24 17.23 13.02
C ARG A 161 3.24 16.14 14.10
N ASP A 162 2.31 15.21 14.02
CA ASP A 162 2.13 14.15 15.03
C ASP A 162 3.07 12.94 14.86
N GLY A 163 4.11 13.07 14.01
CA GLY A 163 5.15 12.06 13.83
C GLY A 163 4.71 10.80 13.07
N ARG A 164 3.43 10.61 12.76
CA ARG A 164 2.92 9.41 12.07
C ARG A 164 3.52 9.24 10.67
N PHE A 165 3.78 10.35 9.99
CA PHE A 165 4.49 10.34 8.70
C PHE A 165 5.96 9.92 8.84
N ARG A 166 6.65 10.31 9.92
CA ARG A 166 8.06 9.95 10.14
C ARG A 166 8.27 8.45 10.35
N ALA A 167 7.26 7.76 10.91
CA ALA A 167 7.33 6.33 11.17
C ALA A 167 7.45 5.46 9.91
N ILE A 168 7.07 5.97 8.73
CA ILE A 168 7.21 5.27 7.44
C ILE A 168 8.45 5.71 6.65
N LEU A 169 9.21 6.64 7.20
CA LEU A 169 10.46 7.14 6.62
C LEU A 169 11.68 6.60 7.35
N VAL A 170 11.59 6.47 8.67
CA VAL A 170 12.71 6.09 9.54
C VAL A 170 12.40 4.76 10.21
N PRO A 171 13.29 3.75 10.07
CA PRO A 171 13.13 2.48 10.76
C PRO A 171 13.21 2.64 12.27
N ALA A 172 12.44 1.86 13.02
CA ALA A 172 12.40 1.95 14.49
C ALA A 172 13.77 1.75 15.17
N HIS A 173 14.63 0.89 14.60
CA HIS A 173 15.97 0.60 15.14
C HIS A 173 16.97 1.75 14.96
N ALA A 174 16.75 2.65 13.98
CA ALA A 174 17.62 3.80 13.76
C ALA A 174 17.39 4.90 14.83
N THR A 175 16.19 4.95 15.41
CA THR A 175 15.85 5.87 16.50
C THR A 175 16.52 5.54 17.83
N GLU A 176 16.81 4.25 18.10
CA GLU A 176 17.47 3.83 19.36
C GLU A 176 18.99 4.03 19.34
N ALA A 177 19.62 4.05 18.16
CA ALA A 177 21.07 4.21 18.02
C ALA A 177 21.56 5.67 18.19
N GLY A 178 20.65 6.64 18.28
CA GLY A 178 20.97 8.07 18.38
C GLY A 178 20.95 8.66 19.80
N GLU A 179 20.56 7.90 20.82
CA GLU A 179 20.51 8.40 22.19
C GLU A 179 21.88 8.22 22.87
N PRO A 180 22.61 9.29 23.22
CA PRO A 180 23.90 9.17 23.89
C PRO A 180 23.72 8.47 25.24
N PRO A 181 24.69 7.65 25.69
CA PRO A 181 24.59 6.97 26.98
C PRO A 181 24.39 8.01 28.07
N ALA A 182 23.33 7.83 28.87
CA ALA A 182 23.05 8.65 30.03
C ALA A 182 24.31 8.70 30.89
N LYS A 183 24.89 9.89 31.03
CA LYS A 183 26.09 10.09 31.86
C LYS A 183 25.75 9.66 33.28
N THR A 184 26.40 8.59 33.73
CA THR A 184 26.44 8.13 35.13
C THR A 184 27.32 9.03 35.97
#